data_AF-A0A838FDA6-F1
#
_entry.id   AF-A0A838FDA6-F1
#
_cell.length_a   1.000
_cell.length_b   1.000
_cell.length_c   1.000
_cell.angle_alpha   90.00
_cell.angle_beta   90.00
_cell.angle_gamma   90.00
#
_symmetry.space_group_name_H-M   'P 1'
#
loop_
_entity.id
_entity.type
_entity.pdbx_description
1 polymer ?
#
loop_
_entity_poly.entity_id
_entity_poly.type
_entity_poly.pdbx_seq_one_letter_code
_entity_poly.pdbx_strand_id
1 'polypeptide(L)'
;MKGGPPEIGSSARKEAARLAEDFAATLDLRLGDERFRAEVADGRLAVVRGDAPAPDAIVETDHGTLLALAHRRIDLADAVRSGEVAIVGDAKAVEHFLGLFTLPEPFASAA
;
A
#
# COMPACT_ATOMS: atom_id res chain seq x y z
N MET A 1 -40.12 -10.81 -0.54
CA MET A 1 -39.59 -10.59 -1.91
C MET A 1 -39.46 -9.07 -2.08
N LYS A 2 -38.34 -8.41 -2.34
CA LYS A 2 -36.93 -8.76 -2.47
C LYS A 2 -36.14 -7.62 -1.80
N GLY A 3 -35.29 -7.92 -0.81
CA GLY A 3 -34.24 -6.99 -0.40
C GLY A 3 -33.10 -7.18 -1.40
N GLY A 4 -32.90 -6.22 -2.31
CA GLY A 4 -31.70 -6.19 -3.15
C GLY A 4 -30.47 -6.00 -2.25
N PRO A 5 -29.33 -6.64 -2.55
CA PRO A 5 -28.11 -6.38 -1.80
C PRO A 5 -27.72 -4.89 -1.92
N PRO A 6 -27.14 -4.29 -0.88
CA PRO A 6 -26.66 -2.92 -0.95
C PRO A 6 -25.60 -2.80 -2.04
N GLU A 7 -25.75 -1.83 -2.94
CA GLU A 7 -24.78 -1.50 -3.98
C GLU A 7 -23.55 -0.83 -3.34
N ILE A 8 -22.67 -1.64 -2.79
CA ILE A 8 -21.30 -1.24 -2.45
C ILE A 8 -20.48 -1.30 -3.75
N GLY A 9 -20.55 -0.27 -4.59
CA GLY A 9 -19.74 -0.26 -5.79
C GLY A 9 -19.98 0.89 -6.76
N SER A 10 -19.33 2.05 -6.53
CA SER A 10 -18.80 2.86 -7.65
C SER A 10 -17.90 4.02 -7.20
N SER A 11 -18.08 4.57 -5.99
CA SER A 11 -17.36 5.80 -5.59
C SER A 11 -15.98 5.56 -4.98
N ALA A 12 -15.78 4.47 -4.23
CA ALA A 12 -14.49 4.15 -3.61
C ALA A 12 -13.33 3.98 -4.62
N ARG A 13 -13.65 3.51 -5.84
CA ARG A 13 -12.66 3.39 -6.93
C ARG A 13 -12.17 4.74 -7.45
N LYS A 14 -12.99 5.79 -7.38
CA LYS A 14 -12.66 7.11 -7.92
C LYS A 14 -11.71 7.89 -7.01
N GLU A 15 -11.78 7.68 -5.70
CA GLU A 15 -10.97 8.43 -4.74
C GLU A 15 -9.60 7.79 -4.47
N ALA A 16 -9.54 6.45 -4.45
CA ALA A 16 -8.27 5.72 -4.49
C ALA A 16 -7.47 6.07 -5.76
N ALA A 17 -8.16 6.30 -6.88
CA ALA A 17 -7.53 6.78 -8.11
C ALA A 17 -6.89 8.17 -7.92
N ARG A 18 -7.52 9.07 -7.15
CA ARG A 18 -7.02 10.44 -6.97
C ARG A 18 -5.79 10.55 -6.06
N LEU A 19 -5.70 9.73 -5.01
CA LEU A 19 -4.49 9.67 -4.17
C LEU A 19 -3.28 9.08 -4.91
N ALA A 20 -3.53 8.28 -5.95
CA ALA A 20 -2.51 7.77 -6.85
C ALA A 20 -2.39 8.57 -8.16
N GLU A 21 -3.16 9.65 -8.37
CA GLU A 21 -3.00 10.56 -9.53
C GLU A 21 -1.77 11.47 -9.40
N ASP A 22 -1.32 11.79 -8.19
CA ASP A 22 -0.10 12.60 -7.94
C ASP A 22 1.08 11.78 -7.35
N PHE A 23 0.90 10.48 -7.11
CA PHE A 23 1.93 9.61 -6.53
C PHE A 23 2.33 8.51 -7.52
N ALA A 24 3.59 8.57 -7.96
CA ALA A 24 4.22 7.51 -8.72
C ALA A 24 5.44 6.99 -7.96
N ALA A 25 5.53 5.66 -7.79
CA ALA A 25 6.65 5.02 -7.11
C ALA A 25 6.80 3.55 -7.54
N THR A 26 8.05 3.09 -7.61
CA THR A 26 8.44 1.69 -7.78
C THR A 26 9.09 1.18 -6.50
N LEU A 27 8.53 0.16 -5.88
CA LEU A 27 9.08 -0.49 -4.70
C LEU A 27 9.55 -1.90 -5.01
N ASP A 28 10.67 -2.29 -4.41
CA ASP A 28 11.16 -3.67 -4.37
C ASP A 28 10.76 -4.29 -3.02
N LEU A 29 9.79 -5.20 -3.04
CA LEU A 29 9.31 -5.92 -1.86
C LEU A 29 10.03 -7.26 -1.77
N ARG A 30 10.76 -7.44 -0.68
CA ARG A 30 11.58 -8.63 -0.41
C ARG A 30 10.95 -9.36 0.77
N LEU A 31 10.21 -10.41 0.45
CA LEU A 31 9.42 -11.18 1.41
C LEU A 31 10.10 -12.52 1.66
N GLY A 32 11.05 -12.55 2.59
CA GLY A 32 11.99 -13.66 2.74
C GLY A 32 12.79 -13.87 1.45
N ASP A 33 12.67 -15.05 0.84
CA ASP A 33 13.33 -15.39 -0.43
C ASP A 33 12.58 -14.91 -1.67
N GLU A 34 11.34 -14.40 -1.51
CA GLU A 34 10.53 -13.93 -2.63
C GLU A 34 10.76 -12.44 -2.92
N ARG A 35 10.74 -12.11 -4.21
CA ARG A 35 10.90 -10.74 -4.73
C ARG A 35 9.67 -10.34 -5.52
N PHE A 36 9.13 -9.17 -5.18
CA PHE A 36 8.03 -8.55 -5.90
C PHE A 36 8.37 -7.10 -6.20
N ARG A 37 7.93 -6.65 -7.36
CA ARG A 37 7.89 -5.25 -7.70
C ARG A 37 6.48 -4.74 -7.50
N ALA A 38 6.35 -3.69 -6.69
CA ALA A 38 5.14 -2.90 -6.63
C ALA A 38 5.36 -1.61 -7.42
N GLU A 39 4.45 -1.29 -8.33
CA GLU A 39 4.47 -0.06 -9.11
C GLU A 39 3.16 0.69 -8.89
N VAL A 40 3.26 1.93 -8.43
CA VAL A 40 2.15 2.86 -8.33
C VAL A 40 2.32 3.91 -9.41
N ALA A 41 1.31 4.06 -10.26
CA ALA A 41 1.26 5.09 -11.30
C ALA A 41 -0.18 5.27 -11.78
N ASP A 42 -0.56 6.49 -12.18
CA ASP A 42 -1.85 6.81 -12.80
C ASP A 42 -3.07 6.30 -12.01
N GLY A 43 -3.06 6.43 -10.69
CA GLY A 43 -4.18 5.96 -9.87
C GLY A 43 -4.21 4.45 -9.63
N ARG A 44 -3.18 3.71 -10.07
CA ARG A 44 -3.16 2.24 -10.09
C ARG A 44 -1.98 1.69 -9.34
N LEU A 45 -2.22 0.55 -8.69
CA LEU A 45 -1.19 -0.29 -8.10
C LEU A 45 -1.09 -1.60 -8.90
N ALA A 46 0.10 -1.91 -9.37
CA ALA A 46 0.46 -3.20 -9.95
C ALA A 46 1.52 -3.88 -9.06
N VAL A 47 1.30 -5.14 -8.71
CA VAL A 47 2.29 -5.95 -8.00
C VAL A 47 2.59 -7.19 -8.82
N VAL A 48 3.85 -7.38 -9.17
CA VAL A 48 4.33 -8.51 -10.00
C VAL A 48 5.53 -9.17 -9.34
N ARG A 49 5.74 -10.47 -9.61
CA ARG A 49 6.94 -11.18 -9.15
C ARG A 49 8.18 -10.70 -9.92
N GLY A 50 9.30 -10.62 -9.21
CA GLY A 50 10.60 -10.20 -9.73
C GLY A 50 11.11 -8.92 -9.07
N ASP A 51 12.39 -8.63 -9.30
CA ASP A 51 13.07 -7.46 -8.76
C ASP A 51 12.71 -6.17 -9.52
N ALA A 52 12.91 -5.03 -8.86
CA ALA A 52 12.93 -3.71 -9.50
C ALA A 52 14.39 -3.28 -9.78
N PRO A 53 14.76 -2.81 -10.98
CA PRO A 53 16.16 -2.50 -11.32
C PRO A 53 16.58 -1.14 -10.75
N ALA A 54 15.60 -0.26 -10.50
CA ALA A 54 15.77 1.08 -9.94
C ALA A 54 14.54 1.40 -9.07
N PRO A 55 14.38 0.74 -7.91
CA PRO A 55 13.30 1.07 -7.00
C PRO A 55 13.57 2.39 -6.28
N ASP A 56 12.49 3.14 -6.02
CA ASP A 56 12.51 4.30 -5.14
C ASP A 56 12.74 3.89 -3.69
N ALA A 57 12.24 2.71 -3.30
CA ALA A 57 12.58 2.08 -2.04
C ALA A 57 12.51 0.56 -2.09
N ILE A 58 13.30 -0.06 -1.23
CA ILE A 58 13.33 -1.50 -0.97
C ILE A 58 12.72 -1.72 0.42
N VAL A 59 11.78 -2.66 0.51
CA VAL A 59 11.16 -3.08 1.77
C VAL A 59 11.49 -4.55 2.01
N GLU A 60 12.25 -4.82 3.06
CA GLU A 60 12.57 -6.18 3.51
C GLU A 60 11.72 -6.51 4.74
N THR A 61 10.92 -7.57 4.63
CA THR A 61 10.06 -8.05 5.71
C THR A 61 9.56 -9.47 5.39
N ASP A 62 8.60 -9.98 6.14
CA ASP A 62 7.87 -11.22 5.82
C ASP A 62 6.42 -10.95 5.38
N HIS A 63 5.78 -11.97 4.78
CA HIS A 63 4.40 -11.86 4.30
C HIS A 63 3.39 -11.48 5.39
N GLY A 64 3.56 -12.00 6.60
CA GLY A 64 2.67 -11.73 7.72
C GLY A 64 2.78 -10.29 8.19
N THR A 65 4.01 -9.79 8.31
CA THR A 65 4.30 -8.39 8.67
C THR A 65 3.81 -7.42 7.61
N LEU A 66 4.01 -7.70 6.31
CA LEU A 66 3.47 -6.87 5.23
C LEU A 66 1.93 -6.80 5.28
N LEU A 67 1.26 -7.94 5.45
CA LEU A 67 -0.20 -7.98 5.59
C LEU A 67 -0.68 -7.23 6.83
N ALA A 68 0.03 -7.36 7.96
CA ALA A 68 -0.29 -6.65 9.18
C ALA A 68 -0.17 -5.12 9.00
N LEU A 69 0.85 -4.64 8.30
CA LEU A 69 1.03 -3.23 7.95
C LEU A 69 -0.07 -2.73 6.99
N ALA A 70 -0.35 -3.48 5.92
CA ALA A 70 -1.38 -3.13 4.95
C ALA A 70 -2.78 -3.04 5.59
N HIS A 71 -3.06 -3.92 6.56
CA HIS A 71 -4.28 -3.89 7.37
C HIS A 71 -4.22 -2.99 8.60
N ARG A 72 -3.14 -2.20 8.78
CA ARG A 72 -2.94 -1.29 9.93
C ARG A 72 -3.06 -1.97 11.30
N ARG A 73 -2.71 -3.25 11.37
CA ARG A 73 -2.69 -4.04 12.61
C ARG A 73 -1.44 -3.75 13.46
N ILE A 74 -0.38 -3.29 12.81
CA ILE A 74 0.87 -2.82 13.43
C ILE A 74 1.28 -1.50 12.77
N ASP A 75 2.07 -0.70 13.49
CA ASP A 75 2.60 0.57 13.00
C ASP A 75 3.93 0.37 12.25
N LEU A 76 4.14 1.15 11.18
CA LEU A 76 5.35 1.04 10.36
C LEU A 76 6.60 1.48 11.12
N ALA A 77 6.53 2.59 11.87
CA ALA A 77 7.68 3.10 12.60
C ALA A 77 8.06 2.14 13.74
N ASP A 78 7.09 1.54 14.40
CA ASP A 78 7.31 0.50 15.40
C ASP A 78 7.94 -0.76 14.80
N ALA A 79 7.45 -1.24 13.65
CA ALA A 79 7.99 -2.41 12.95
C ALA A 79 9.41 -2.19 12.40
N VAL A 80 9.72 -0.96 11.96
CA VAL A 80 11.09 -0.58 11.59
C VAL A 80 12.00 -0.53 12.82
N ARG A 81 11.51 0.03 13.94
CA ARG A 81 12.28 0.11 15.18
C ARG A 81 12.54 -1.26 15.80
N SER A 82 11.61 -2.22 15.69
CA SER A 82 11.78 -3.59 16.17
C SER A 82 12.66 -4.45 15.25
N GLY A 83 12.91 -3.99 14.02
CA GLY A 83 13.68 -4.73 13.01
C GLY A 83 12.87 -5.77 12.23
N GLU A 84 11.55 -5.77 12.38
CA GLU A 84 10.62 -6.62 11.59
C GLU A 84 10.49 -6.12 10.13
N VAL A 85 10.81 -4.84 9.91
CA VAL A 85 10.85 -4.21 8.59
C VAL A 85 12.18 -3.48 8.45
N ALA A 86 12.87 -3.67 7.33
CA ALA A 86 13.95 -2.79 6.92
C ALA A 86 13.54 -2.05 5.65
N ILE A 87 13.80 -0.73 5.62
CA ILE A 87 13.53 0.13 4.48
C ILE A 87 14.84 0.74 4.02
N VAL A 88 15.12 0.67 2.72
CA VAL A 88 16.24 1.36 2.08
C VAL A 88 15.69 2.22 0.95
N GLY A 89 16.04 3.51 0.92
CA GLY A 89 15.51 4.46 -0.06
C GLY A 89 14.45 5.39 0.53
N ASP A 90 13.41 5.71 -0.23
CA ASP A 90 12.37 6.66 0.17
C ASP A 90 11.31 6.02 1.09
N ALA A 91 11.42 6.28 2.39
CA ALA A 91 10.45 5.83 3.39
C ALA A 91 9.04 6.44 3.18
N LYS A 92 8.94 7.66 2.64
CA LYS A 92 7.63 8.28 2.38
C LYS A 92 6.89 7.58 1.25
N ALA A 93 7.62 7.06 0.26
CA ALA A 93 7.02 6.24 -0.79
C ALA A 93 6.41 4.94 -0.22
N VAL A 94 7.07 4.33 0.78
CA VAL A 94 6.55 3.15 1.49
C VAL A 94 5.30 3.49 2.31
N GLU A 95 5.29 4.62 3.02
CA GLU A 95 4.13 5.09 3.78
C GLU A 95 2.90 5.34 2.87
N HIS A 96 3.10 6.03 1.74
CA HIS A 96 2.03 6.26 0.76
C HIS A 96 1.54 4.95 0.15
N PHE A 97 2.44 4.03 -0.22
CA PHE A 97 2.07 2.71 -0.72
C PHE A 97 1.20 1.94 0.28
N LEU A 98 1.57 1.89 1.56
CA LEU A 98 0.75 1.27 2.60
C LEU A 98 -0.60 1.99 2.79
N GLY A 99 -0.62 3.30 2.56
CA GLY A 99 -1.83 4.12 2.51
C GLY A 99 -2.85 3.67 1.45
N LEU A 100 -2.41 3.12 0.31
CA LEU A 100 -3.29 2.66 -0.77
C LEU A 100 -4.17 1.46 -0.39
N PHE A 101 -3.77 0.69 0.63
CA PHE A 101 -4.53 -0.46 1.13
C PHE A 101 -5.60 -0.06 2.17
N THR A 102 -5.68 1.23 2.51
CA THR A 102 -6.70 1.77 3.42
C THR A 102 -7.99 2.07 2.65
N LEU A 103 -9.15 1.66 3.18
CA LEU A 103 -10.44 2.25 2.80
C LEU A 103 -10.37 3.77 3.03
N PRO A 104 -10.98 4.61 2.18
CA PRO A 104 -11.03 6.04 2.43
C PRO A 104 -11.64 6.29 3.81
N GLU A 105 -11.06 7.20 4.58
CA GLU A 105 -11.60 7.62 5.88
C GLU A 105 -13.06 8.07 5.69
N PRO A 106 -13.98 7.81 6.65
CA PRO A 106 -15.16 8.65 6.76
C PRO A 106 -14.65 10.06 7.09
N PHE A 107 -14.54 10.90 6.06
CA PHE A 107 -14.21 12.30 6.26
C PHE A 107 -15.27 12.88 7.20
N ALA A 108 -14.84 13.28 8.40
CA ALA A 108 -15.68 14.08 9.26
C ALA A 108 -16.11 15.30 8.43
N SER A 109 -17.41 15.41 8.18
CA SER A 109 -17.99 16.54 7.47
C SER A 109 -17.56 17.82 8.16
N ALA A 110 -16.62 18.56 7.57
CA ALA A 110 -16.43 19.95 7.91
C ALA A 110 -17.63 20.72 7.32
N ALA A 111 -18.30 21.45 8.21
CA ALA A 111 -19.58 22.13 8.10
C ALA A 111 -19.84 22.94 6.82
#